data_AF-A0A814MT57-F1
#
_entry.id   AF-A0A814MT57-F1
#
_cell.length_a   1.000
_cell.length_b   1.000
_cell.length_c   1.000
_cell.angle_alpha   90.00
_cell.angle_beta   90.00
_cell.angle_gamma   90.00
#
_symmetry.space_group_name_H-M   'P 1'
#
loop_
_entity.id
_entity.type
_entity.pdbx_description
1 polymer ?
#
loop_
_entity_poly.entity_id
_entity_poly.type
_entity_poly.pdbx_seq_one_letter_code
_entity_poly.pdbx_strand_id
1 'polypeptide(L)'
;MLLIWIEISNLYFGIKHRSARSLSGGLMWFDYNKLQQSNDRFLRHWCDQNDHLKYGWTYHDGETFGIEQIYDDNLHLNVQWLKQINGEHGGDWTTRINVTPQGDAFNCSYRCTEDPTLDPVKFNQCVERCSSKITQAEQAMSQEMQHVQDRLMRCIQSCEDKAKDSGNKDENRLRSIFEPCVVNCANEIHQLLPKIESRISDQLKKY
;
A
#
# COMPACT_ATOMS: atom_id res chain seq x y z
N MET A 1 -7.08 16.34 24.40
CA MET A 1 -6.94 16.19 22.94
C MET A 1 -7.20 14.73 22.62
N LEU A 2 -8.30 14.39 21.93
CA LEU A 2 -8.60 13.00 21.62
C LEU A 2 -7.68 12.53 20.48
N LEU A 3 -6.95 11.44 20.69
CA LEU A 3 -6.19 10.76 19.63
C LEU A 3 -7.20 10.14 18.65
N ILE A 4 -7.54 10.91 17.61
CA ILE A 4 -8.52 10.55 16.59
C ILE A 4 -7.91 9.58 15.56
N TRP A 5 -6.64 9.77 15.19
CA TRP A 5 -5.87 8.81 14.39
C TRP A 5 -5.01 7.93 15.29
N ILE A 6 -5.05 6.63 15.06
CA ILE A 6 -4.32 5.60 15.81
C ILE A 6 -3.69 4.58 14.87
N GLU A 7 -2.59 4.00 15.31
CA GLU A 7 -1.87 2.98 14.55
C GLU A 7 -2.50 1.60 14.73
N ILE A 8 -2.30 0.72 13.74
CA ILE A 8 -2.81 -0.64 13.72
C ILE A 8 -1.66 -1.60 14.04
N SER A 9 -1.55 -2.03 15.31
CA SER A 9 -0.36 -2.72 15.84
C SER A 9 -0.08 -4.12 15.26
N ASN A 10 -1.05 -4.75 14.58
CA ASN A 10 -0.85 -6.04 13.93
C ASN A 10 -0.42 -5.93 12.46
N LEU A 11 -0.26 -4.70 11.95
CA LEU A 11 0.33 -4.41 10.65
C LEU A 11 1.75 -3.89 10.83
N TYR A 12 2.61 -4.17 9.86
CA TYR A 12 3.94 -3.56 9.84
C TYR A 12 3.84 -2.04 9.82
N PHE A 13 2.97 -1.48 8.96
CA PHE A 13 2.55 -0.10 9.08
C PHE A 13 1.05 0.03 8.76
N GLY A 14 0.31 0.70 9.64
CA GLY A 14 -1.11 0.98 9.43
C GLY A 14 -1.63 2.09 10.32
N ILE A 15 -2.57 2.86 9.80
CA ILE A 15 -3.22 3.98 10.49
C ILE A 15 -4.74 3.87 10.31
N LYS A 16 -5.50 4.18 11.36
CA LYS A 16 -6.97 4.22 11.32
C LYS A 16 -7.53 5.35 12.16
N HIS A 17 -8.71 5.82 11.78
CA HIS A 17 -9.51 6.73 12.58
C HIS A 17 -10.21 5.98 13.75
N ARG A 18 -10.37 6.61 14.91
CA ARG A 18 -10.97 6.00 16.12
C ARG A 18 -12.51 5.94 16.08
N SER A 19 -13.11 5.87 14.89
CA SER A 19 -14.57 5.78 14.71
C SER A 19 -15.01 4.32 14.57
N ALA A 20 -16.25 4.01 14.95
CA ALA A 20 -16.87 2.70 14.71
C ALA A 20 -16.91 2.34 13.22
N ARG A 21 -16.97 3.35 12.34
CA ARG A 21 -16.74 3.23 10.90
C ARG A 21 -15.56 4.10 10.54
N SER A 22 -14.41 3.47 10.41
CA SER A 22 -13.13 4.13 10.28
C SER A 22 -12.62 4.09 8.85
N LEU A 23 -11.99 5.18 8.40
CA LEU A 23 -11.02 5.11 7.31
C LEU A 23 -9.73 4.47 7.85
N SER A 24 -9.22 3.45 7.17
CA SER A 24 -7.95 2.81 7.51
C SER A 24 -7.03 2.78 6.29
N GLY A 25 -5.76 3.08 6.49
CA GLY A 25 -4.70 2.92 5.52
C GLY A 25 -3.63 1.98 6.08
N GLY A 26 -2.87 1.34 5.18
CA GLY A 26 -1.79 0.45 5.56
C GLY A 26 -0.76 0.32 4.44
N LEU A 27 0.43 -0.12 4.80
CA LEU A 27 1.49 -0.45 3.86
C LEU A 27 1.45 -1.95 3.54
N MET A 28 1.70 -2.25 2.27
CA MET A 28 1.96 -3.59 1.79
C MET A 28 3.15 -3.53 0.83
N TRP A 29 4.01 -4.54 0.86
CA TRP A 29 5.13 -4.67 -0.07
C TRP A 29 5.44 -6.14 -0.30
N PHE A 30 6.24 -6.46 -1.30
CA PHE A 30 6.64 -7.83 -1.60
C PHE A 30 8.08 -7.84 -2.10
N ASP A 31 8.76 -8.97 -1.86
CA ASP A 31 10.04 -9.24 -2.50
C ASP A 31 9.80 -10.03 -3.78
N TYR A 32 10.21 -9.44 -4.90
CA TYR A 32 10.11 -10.06 -6.21
C TYR A 32 10.79 -11.43 -6.28
N ASN A 33 11.96 -11.58 -5.66
CA ASN A 33 12.74 -12.83 -5.72
C ASN A 33 12.06 -13.97 -4.95
N LYS A 34 11.23 -13.64 -3.96
CA LYS A 34 10.48 -14.62 -3.15
C LYS A 34 9.18 -15.08 -3.82
N LEU A 35 8.71 -14.40 -4.87
CA LEU A 35 7.49 -14.79 -5.61
C LEU A 35 7.58 -16.16 -6.29
N GLN A 36 8.78 -16.56 -6.71
CA GLN A 36 8.97 -17.84 -7.41
C GLN A 36 9.02 -19.03 -6.45
N GLN A 37 9.23 -18.81 -5.15
CA GLN A 37 9.34 -19.86 -4.13
C GLN A 37 7.98 -20.12 -3.44
N SER A 38 6.98 -20.49 -4.24
CA SER A 38 5.69 -21.15 -3.95
C SER A 38 5.06 -21.22 -2.53
N ASN A 39 5.33 -20.30 -1.62
CA ASN A 39 4.62 -20.16 -0.35
C ASN A 39 3.88 -18.82 -0.35
N ASP A 40 2.64 -18.84 0.14
CA ASP A 40 1.64 -17.76 0.25
C ASP A 40 2.08 -16.46 0.95
N ARG A 41 3.38 -16.26 1.22
CA ARG A 41 3.93 -15.17 2.03
C ARG A 41 4.76 -14.16 1.25
N PHE A 42 4.58 -14.10 -0.07
CA PHE A 42 5.30 -13.13 -0.90
C PHE A 42 4.92 -11.69 -0.57
N LEU A 43 3.68 -11.47 -0.12
CA LEU A 43 3.12 -10.16 0.20
C LEU A 43 3.17 -9.91 1.71
N ARG A 44 3.89 -8.86 2.12
CA ARG A 44 4.00 -8.40 3.50
C ARG A 44 2.89 -7.43 3.80
N HIS A 45 2.23 -7.62 4.94
CA HIS A 45 1.21 -6.71 5.46
C HIS A 45 1.11 -6.81 6.98
N TRP A 46 0.85 -8.03 7.47
CA TRP A 46 0.73 -8.36 8.88
C TRP A 46 2.09 -8.65 9.49
N CYS A 47 2.29 -8.25 10.74
CA CYS A 47 3.48 -8.65 11.50
C CYS A 47 3.46 -10.17 11.74
N ASP A 48 4.27 -10.92 11.00
CA ASP A 48 4.44 -12.37 11.17
C ASP A 48 5.88 -12.68 11.59
N GLN A 49 6.03 -13.39 12.71
CA GLN A 49 7.34 -13.83 13.21
C GLN A 49 8.06 -14.75 12.23
N ASN A 50 7.31 -15.47 11.39
CA ASN A 50 7.87 -16.36 10.37
C ASN A 50 8.46 -15.62 9.18
N ASP A 51 8.25 -14.31 9.07
CA ASP A 51 8.84 -13.54 7.97
C ASP A 51 10.32 -13.23 8.21
N HIS A 52 10.80 -13.37 9.45
CA HIS A 52 12.19 -13.11 9.87
C HIS A 52 12.67 -11.66 9.60
N LEU A 53 11.75 -10.69 9.57
CA LEU A 53 12.11 -9.27 9.43
C LEU A 53 12.63 -8.69 10.74
N LYS A 54 13.56 -7.74 10.61
CA LYS A 54 13.89 -6.81 11.69
C LYS A 54 13.13 -5.51 11.45
N TYR A 55 12.20 -5.18 12.34
CA TYR A 55 11.41 -3.95 12.23
C TYR A 55 11.23 -3.29 13.59
N GLY A 56 10.96 -1.98 13.57
CA GLY A 56 10.59 -1.26 14.78
C GLY A 56 10.77 0.25 14.67
N TRP A 57 10.16 0.93 15.63
CA TRP A 57 10.23 2.38 15.77
C TRP A 57 11.61 2.83 16.24
N THR A 58 12.26 3.68 15.45
CA THR A 58 13.45 4.42 15.90
C THR A 58 13.07 5.67 16.69
N TYR A 59 11.98 6.33 16.28
CA TYR A 59 11.38 7.44 17.00
C TYR A 59 9.87 7.31 16.97
N HIS A 60 9.21 7.54 18.10
CA HIS A 60 7.76 7.54 18.18
C HIS A 60 7.33 8.30 19.43
N ASP A 61 6.39 9.24 19.27
CA ASP A 61 5.88 10.05 20.37
C ASP A 61 4.49 9.61 20.86
N GLY A 62 3.92 8.56 20.27
CA GLY A 62 2.58 8.07 20.59
C GLY A 62 1.44 8.95 20.06
N GLU A 63 1.74 10.11 19.48
CA GLU A 63 0.76 11.15 19.20
C GLU A 63 0.89 11.76 17.81
N THR A 64 2.01 12.42 17.50
CA THR A 64 2.11 13.31 16.33
C THR A 64 3.07 12.82 15.25
N PHE A 65 4.03 11.96 15.58
CA PHE A 65 4.95 11.44 14.56
C PHE A 65 5.56 10.09 14.95
N GLY A 66 6.05 9.41 13.93
CA GLY A 66 6.86 8.21 14.11
C GLY A 66 7.77 7.97 12.92
N ILE A 67 8.91 7.35 13.21
CA ILE A 67 9.87 6.87 12.25
C ILE A 67 10.10 5.40 12.55
N GLU A 68 9.74 4.56 11.60
CA GLU A 68 9.92 3.12 11.65
C GLU A 68 10.97 2.69 10.62
N GLN A 69 11.82 1.75 11.02
CA GLN A 69 12.76 1.09 10.12
C GLN A 69 12.33 -0.37 9.97
N ILE A 70 12.21 -0.83 8.73
CA ILE A 70 11.86 -2.21 8.39
C ILE A 70 12.95 -2.75 7.47
N TYR A 71 13.60 -3.83 7.89
CA TYR A 71 14.64 -4.54 7.15
C TYR A 71 14.08 -5.90 6.71
N ASP A 72 13.90 -6.07 5.41
CA ASP A 72 13.42 -7.30 4.74
C ASP A 72 14.49 -7.75 3.73
N ASP A 73 15.48 -8.49 4.23
CA ASP A 73 16.65 -8.96 3.49
C ASP A 73 17.31 -7.85 2.64
N ASN A 74 17.05 -7.84 1.32
CA ASN A 74 17.62 -6.91 0.37
C ASN A 74 16.88 -5.56 0.29
N LEU A 75 15.87 -5.34 1.14
CA LEU A 75 15.07 -4.12 1.16
C LEU A 75 15.12 -3.48 2.54
N HIS A 76 15.40 -2.19 2.57
CA HIS A 76 15.29 -1.38 3.76
C HIS A 76 14.30 -0.24 3.55
N LEU A 77 13.19 -0.32 4.29
CA LEU A 77 12.13 0.66 4.29
C LEU A 77 12.31 1.57 5.51
N ASN A 78 12.22 2.87 5.25
CA ASN A 78 12.14 3.93 6.24
C ASN A 78 10.78 4.58 6.10
N VAL A 79 9.90 4.27 7.05
CA VAL A 79 8.52 4.74 7.07
C VAL A 79 8.41 5.86 8.10
N GLN A 80 8.06 7.04 7.63
CA GLN A 80 7.88 8.23 8.46
C GLN A 80 6.43 8.63 8.36
N TRP A 81 5.79 8.90 9.49
CA TRP A 81 4.47 9.49 9.49
C TRP A 81 4.44 10.73 10.38
N LEU A 82 3.60 11.67 9.98
CA LEU A 82 3.37 12.93 10.68
C LEU A 82 1.88 13.19 10.71
N LYS A 83 1.37 13.65 11.84
CA LYS A 83 0.00 14.12 12.03
C LYS A 83 0.01 15.59 12.36
N GLN A 84 -0.68 16.36 11.54
CA GLN A 84 -0.97 17.75 11.79
C GLN A 84 -2.37 17.87 12.36
N ILE A 85 -2.46 18.21 13.65
CA ILE A 85 -3.74 18.40 14.31
C ILE A 85 -4.27 19.78 13.93
N ASN A 86 -5.31 19.81 13.11
CA ASN A 86 -6.02 21.02 12.71
C ASN A 86 -7.53 20.72 12.57
N GLY A 87 -8.35 21.78 12.57
CA GLY A 87 -9.81 21.66 12.44
C GLY A 87 -10.50 20.84 13.54
N GLU A 88 -11.74 20.42 13.27
CA GLU A 88 -12.60 19.71 14.23
C GLU A 88 -12.67 18.19 13.99
N HIS A 89 -12.03 17.68 12.92
CA HIS A 89 -12.18 16.31 12.42
C HIS A 89 -10.91 15.45 12.56
N GLY A 90 -10.00 15.81 13.46
CA GLY A 90 -8.79 15.03 13.75
C GLY A 90 -7.55 15.38 12.91
N GLY A 91 -7.69 16.36 12.03
CA GLY A 91 -6.61 16.92 11.23
C GLY A 91 -6.08 16.00 10.12
N ASP A 92 -4.92 16.38 9.60
CA ASP A 92 -4.28 15.74 8.46
C ASP A 92 -3.17 14.80 8.92
N TRP A 93 -2.89 13.77 8.12
CA TRP A 93 -1.73 12.92 8.30
C TRP A 93 -1.02 12.71 6.98
N THR A 94 0.29 12.50 7.03
CA THR A 94 1.12 12.23 5.86
C THR A 94 2.11 11.14 6.21
N THR A 95 2.23 10.17 5.32
CA THR A 95 3.24 9.12 5.41
C THR A 95 4.24 9.28 4.26
N ARG A 96 5.52 9.27 4.57
CA ARG A 96 6.62 9.16 3.61
C ARG A 96 7.25 7.79 3.75
N ILE A 97 7.37 7.08 2.64
CA ILE A 97 8.01 5.77 2.57
C ILE A 97 9.24 5.91 1.68
N ASN A 98 10.42 5.73 2.26
CA ASN A 98 11.67 5.67 1.51
C ASN A 98 12.13 4.21 1.47
N VAL A 99 12.39 3.68 0.27
CA VAL A 99 12.87 2.31 0.09
C VAL A 99 14.29 2.35 -0.47
N THR A 100 15.20 1.63 0.17
CA THR A 100 16.58 1.48 -0.28
C THR A 100 16.87 0.00 -0.57
N PRO A 101 17.30 -0.34 -1.81
CA PRO A 101 17.83 -1.67 -2.09
C PRO A 101 19.16 -1.86 -1.37
N GLN A 102 19.36 -2.99 -0.69
CA GLN A 102 20.60 -3.30 0.04
C GLN A 102 21.62 -4.10 -0.78
N GLY A 103 21.24 -4.71 -1.91
CA GLY A 103 22.13 -5.64 -2.62
C GLY A 103 22.04 -5.58 -4.15
N ASP A 104 21.12 -6.35 -4.73
CA ASP A 104 21.29 -6.82 -6.12
C ASP A 104 21.08 -5.75 -7.20
N ALA A 105 20.05 -4.93 -7.09
CA ALA A 105 19.78 -3.87 -8.08
C ALA A 105 20.89 -2.80 -8.07
N PHE A 106 21.36 -2.42 -6.87
CA PHE A 106 22.45 -1.46 -6.71
C PHE A 106 23.78 -2.04 -7.23
N ASN A 107 24.09 -3.30 -6.90
CA ASN A 107 25.28 -3.99 -7.38
C ASN A 107 25.25 -4.17 -8.92
N CYS A 108 24.08 -4.46 -9.49
CA CYS A 108 23.89 -4.51 -10.94
C CYS A 108 24.19 -3.16 -11.59
N SER A 109 23.60 -2.07 -11.08
CA SER A 109 23.85 -0.72 -11.61
C SER A 109 25.31 -0.29 -11.43
N TYR A 110 25.94 -0.68 -10.33
CA TYR A 110 27.36 -0.43 -10.09
C TYR A 110 28.25 -1.13 -11.14
N ARG A 111 27.97 -2.39 -11.49
CA ARG A 111 28.70 -3.09 -12.57
C ARG A 111 28.55 -2.41 -13.93
N CYS A 112 27.42 -1.76 -14.21
CA CYS A 112 27.28 -0.94 -15.42
C CYS A 112 28.25 0.25 -15.42
N THR A 113 28.65 0.78 -14.26
CA THR A 113 29.63 1.88 -14.16
C THR A 113 31.08 1.41 -14.28
N GLU A 114 31.34 0.13 -14.01
CA GLU A 114 32.68 -0.47 -14.12
C GLU A 114 33.04 -0.91 -15.55
N ASP A 115 32.08 -0.94 -16.48
CA ASP A 115 32.32 -1.31 -17.87
C ASP A 115 32.68 -0.07 -18.72
N PRO A 116 33.98 0.12 -19.06
CA PRO A 116 34.42 1.28 -19.83
C PRO A 116 34.02 1.20 -21.32
N THR A 117 33.43 0.08 -21.76
CA THR A 117 33.05 -0.14 -23.17
C THR A 117 31.64 0.34 -23.49
N LEU A 118 30.86 0.72 -22.46
CA LEU A 118 29.49 1.18 -22.62
C LEU A 118 29.46 2.62 -23.13
N ASP A 119 28.81 2.80 -24.28
CA ASP A 119 28.37 4.12 -24.72
C ASP A 119 27.17 4.59 -23.85
N PRO A 120 26.85 5.90 -23.84
CA PRO A 120 25.77 6.43 -22.98
C PRO A 120 24.41 5.76 -23.17
N VAL A 121 24.10 5.24 -24.36
CA VAL A 121 22.82 4.57 -24.64
C VAL A 121 22.82 3.18 -24.01
N LYS A 122 23.88 2.41 -24.22
CA LYS A 122 24.04 1.08 -23.61
C LYS A 122 24.15 1.14 -22.09
N PHE A 123 24.77 2.19 -21.57
CA PHE A 123 24.81 2.45 -20.13
C PHE A 123 23.41 2.61 -19.55
N ASN A 124 22.58 3.49 -20.13
CA ASN A 124 21.20 3.70 -19.67
C ASN A 124 20.37 2.40 -19.76
N GLN A 125 20.50 1.65 -20.86
CA GLN A 125 19.84 0.34 -21.02
C GLN A 125 20.29 -0.69 -19.97
N CYS A 126 21.57 -0.68 -19.59
CA CYS A 126 22.11 -1.54 -18.53
C CYS A 126 21.46 -1.20 -17.18
N VAL A 127 21.43 0.08 -16.81
CA VAL A 127 20.83 0.56 -15.56
C VAL A 127 19.32 0.29 -15.53
N GLU A 128 18.61 0.54 -16.63
CA GLU A 128 17.18 0.23 -16.74
C GLU A 128 16.89 -1.26 -16.56
N ARG A 129 17.76 -2.14 -17.11
CA ARG A 129 17.61 -3.59 -16.92
C ARG A 129 17.74 -3.99 -15.46
N CYS A 130 18.59 -3.32 -14.68
CA CYS A 130 18.77 -3.60 -13.26
C CYS A 130 17.51 -3.35 -12.42
N SER A 131 16.71 -2.33 -12.75
CA SER A 131 15.44 -2.02 -12.05
C SER A 131 14.20 -2.56 -12.77
N SER A 132 14.34 -3.07 -14.00
CA SER A 132 13.23 -3.45 -14.87
C SER A 132 12.19 -4.39 -14.23
N LYS A 133 12.63 -5.37 -13.42
CA LYS A 133 11.73 -6.30 -12.73
C LYS A 133 10.88 -5.61 -11.67
N ILE A 134 11.50 -4.71 -10.91
CA ILE A 134 10.82 -3.91 -9.87
C ILE A 134 9.83 -2.96 -10.54
N THR A 135 10.24 -2.26 -11.62
CA THR A 135 9.37 -1.35 -12.36
C THR A 135 8.16 -2.08 -12.96
N GLN A 136 8.33 -3.28 -13.49
CA GLN A 136 7.22 -4.08 -14.03
C GLN A 136 6.27 -4.55 -12.93
N ALA A 137 6.83 -4.96 -11.79
CA ALA A 137 6.03 -5.37 -10.65
C ALA A 137 5.21 -4.21 -10.05
N GLU A 138 5.82 -3.03 -9.98
CA GLU A 138 5.15 -1.78 -9.59
C GLU A 138 3.99 -1.45 -10.55
N GLN A 139 4.19 -1.57 -11.86
CA GLN A 139 3.16 -1.33 -12.86
C GLN A 139 1.98 -2.30 -12.72
N ALA A 140 2.25 -3.60 -12.56
CA ALA A 140 1.20 -4.61 -12.37
C ALA A 140 0.34 -4.34 -11.14
N MET A 141 0.99 -4.02 -10.01
CA MET A 141 0.31 -3.65 -8.77
C MET A 141 -0.51 -2.36 -8.91
N SER A 142 0.09 -1.34 -9.53
CA SER A 142 -0.58 -0.04 -9.73
C SER A 142 -1.82 -0.17 -10.59
N GLN A 143 -1.78 -1.00 -11.64
CA GLN A 143 -2.93 -1.28 -12.50
C GLN A 143 -4.07 -1.96 -11.74
N GLU A 144 -3.77 -3.00 -10.95
CA GLU A 144 -4.78 -3.72 -10.17
C GLU A 144 -5.37 -2.84 -9.06
N MET A 145 -4.54 -2.03 -8.39
CA MET A 145 -5.01 -1.07 -7.40
C MET A 145 -5.92 -0.01 -8.03
N GLN A 146 -5.56 0.52 -9.21
CA GLN A 146 -6.40 1.45 -9.95
C GLN A 146 -7.76 0.82 -10.29
N HIS A 147 -7.77 -0.43 -10.74
CA HIS A 147 -9.02 -1.15 -11.03
C HIS A 147 -9.91 -1.32 -9.79
N VAL A 148 -9.32 -1.58 -8.62
CA VAL A 148 -10.05 -1.64 -7.34
C VAL A 148 -10.62 -0.27 -6.99
N GLN A 149 -9.82 0.80 -7.09
CA GLN A 149 -10.25 2.16 -6.81
C GLN A 149 -11.39 2.59 -7.75
N ASP A 150 -11.24 2.40 -9.05
CA ASP A 150 -12.27 2.75 -10.05
C ASP A 150 -13.58 2.01 -9.82
N ARG A 151 -13.50 0.74 -9.39
CA ARG A 151 -14.68 -0.06 -9.08
C ARG A 151 -15.36 0.42 -7.80
N LEU A 152 -14.59 0.72 -6.77
CA LEU A 152 -15.12 1.27 -5.52
C LEU A 152 -15.80 2.63 -5.76
N MET A 153 -15.12 3.54 -6.46
CA MET A 153 -15.63 4.88 -6.75
C MET A 153 -16.94 4.83 -7.55
N ARG A 154 -17.01 3.98 -8.59
CA ARG A 154 -18.26 3.78 -9.35
C ARG A 154 -19.38 3.18 -8.49
N CYS A 155 -19.05 2.25 -7.59
CA CYS A 155 -20.05 1.67 -6.70
C CYS A 155 -20.60 2.71 -5.71
N ILE A 156 -19.74 3.52 -5.12
CA ILE A 156 -20.13 4.62 -4.22
C ILE A 156 -21.01 5.63 -4.95
N GLN A 157 -20.66 6.01 -6.18
CA GLN A 157 -21.50 6.89 -7.02
C GLN A 157 -22.88 6.29 -7.25
N SER A 158 -22.97 5.00 -7.58
CA SER A 158 -24.26 4.31 -7.72
C SER A 158 -25.07 4.29 -6.41
N CYS A 159 -24.42 4.19 -5.26
CA CYS A 159 -25.09 4.30 -3.97
C CYS A 159 -25.63 5.72 -3.70
N GLU A 160 -24.87 6.74 -4.09
CA GLU A 160 -25.30 8.13 -4.00
C GLU A 160 -26.52 8.39 -4.89
N ASP A 161 -26.50 7.89 -6.13
CA ASP A 161 -27.63 7.98 -7.05
C ASP A 161 -28.88 7.29 -6.47
N LYS A 162 -28.74 6.07 -5.93
CA LYS A 162 -29.85 5.37 -5.25
C LYS A 162 -30.43 6.15 -4.08
N ALA A 163 -29.57 6.83 -3.30
CA ALA A 163 -30.04 7.66 -2.20
C ALA A 163 -30.84 8.86 -2.73
N LYS A 164 -30.34 9.55 -3.77
CA LYS A 164 -31.02 10.69 -4.40
C LYS A 164 -32.34 10.29 -5.06
N ASP A 165 -32.37 9.15 -5.76
CA ASP A 165 -33.56 8.61 -6.45
C ASP A 165 -34.68 8.21 -5.49
N SER A 166 -34.37 8.00 -4.20
CA SER A 166 -35.38 7.73 -3.18
C SER A 166 -36.37 8.89 -2.96
N GLY A 167 -36.07 10.08 -3.51
CA GLY A 167 -36.90 11.29 -3.38
C GLY A 167 -36.97 11.86 -1.95
N ASN A 168 -36.21 11.28 -1.01
CA ASN A 168 -36.14 11.76 0.36
C ASN A 168 -35.25 13.01 0.45
N LYS A 169 -35.76 14.04 1.15
CA LYS A 169 -34.99 15.26 1.45
C LYS A 169 -34.40 15.27 2.85
N ASP A 170 -34.76 14.29 3.67
CA ASP A 170 -34.24 14.12 5.02
C ASP A 170 -32.85 13.47 4.95
N GLU A 171 -31.84 14.20 5.41
CA GLU A 171 -30.44 13.78 5.42
C GLU A 171 -30.21 12.49 6.22
N ASN A 172 -30.95 12.29 7.32
CA ASN A 172 -30.84 11.06 8.12
C ASN A 172 -31.37 9.84 7.35
N ARG A 173 -32.46 10.01 6.60
CA ARG A 173 -32.99 8.97 5.72
C ARG A 173 -32.05 8.69 4.55
N LEU A 174 -31.47 9.72 3.94
CA LEU A 174 -30.47 9.56 2.87
C LEU A 174 -29.25 8.78 3.36
N ARG A 175 -28.71 9.12 4.54
CA ARG A 175 -27.63 8.34 5.17
C ARG A 175 -28.02 6.88 5.41
N SER A 176 -29.23 6.63 5.92
CA SER A 176 -29.69 5.26 6.19
C SER A 176 -29.79 4.37 4.94
N ILE A 177 -29.98 4.97 3.76
CA ILE A 177 -30.00 4.27 2.46
C ILE A 177 -28.58 4.10 1.92
N PHE A 178 -27.77 5.16 2.02
CA PHE A 178 -26.41 5.19 1.49
C PHE A 178 -25.46 4.23 2.21
N GLU A 179 -25.48 4.22 3.55
CA GLU A 179 -24.50 3.49 4.35
C GLU A 179 -24.52 1.96 4.12
N PRO A 180 -25.67 1.26 4.14
CA PRO A 180 -25.70 -0.18 3.83
C PRO A 180 -25.26 -0.48 2.39
N CYS A 181 -25.54 0.42 1.44
CA CYS A 181 -25.14 0.25 0.06
C CYS A 181 -23.61 0.28 -0.09
N VAL A 182 -22.93 1.23 0.56
CA VAL A 182 -21.46 1.33 0.55
C VAL A 182 -20.81 0.12 1.22
N VAL A 183 -21.41 -0.43 2.28
CA VAL A 183 -20.93 -1.68 2.89
C VAL A 183 -20.99 -2.84 1.88
N ASN A 184 -22.04 -2.93 1.07
CA ASN A 184 -22.11 -3.94 0.01
C ASN A 184 -21.02 -3.73 -1.06
N CYS A 185 -20.69 -2.49 -1.42
CA CYS A 185 -19.56 -2.21 -2.32
C CYS A 185 -18.25 -2.79 -1.79
N ALA A 186 -17.97 -2.60 -0.49
CA ALA A 186 -16.77 -3.15 0.15
C ALA A 186 -16.79 -4.69 0.16
N ASN A 187 -17.94 -5.30 0.45
CA ASN A 187 -18.11 -6.76 0.42
C ASN A 187 -17.87 -7.35 -0.97
N GLU A 188 -18.34 -6.70 -2.04
CA GLU A 188 -18.08 -7.13 -3.41
C GLU A 188 -16.59 -7.10 -3.77
N ILE A 189 -15.86 -6.06 -3.34
CA ILE A 189 -14.42 -5.98 -3.55
C ILE A 189 -13.69 -7.06 -2.75
N HIS A 190 -14.09 -7.27 -1.48
CA HIS A 190 -13.51 -8.28 -0.62
C HIS A 190 -13.56 -9.68 -1.26
N GLN A 191 -14.69 -10.04 -1.88
CA GLN A 191 -14.85 -11.32 -2.59
C GLN A 191 -13.94 -11.47 -3.83
N LEU A 192 -13.42 -10.36 -4.36
CA LEU A 192 -12.56 -10.35 -5.54
C LEU A 192 -11.08 -10.33 -5.19
N LEU A 193 -10.71 -9.97 -3.96
CA LEU A 193 -9.32 -9.90 -3.53
C LEU A 193 -8.53 -11.18 -3.84
N PRO A 194 -9.03 -12.40 -3.58
CA PRO A 194 -8.28 -13.62 -3.90
C PRO A 194 -8.01 -13.79 -5.40
N LYS A 195 -8.93 -13.33 -6.26
CA LYS A 195 -8.75 -13.38 -7.72
C LYS A 195 -7.73 -12.35 -8.19
N ILE A 196 -7.76 -11.15 -7.60
CA ILE A 196 -6.80 -10.08 -7.90
C ILE A 196 -5.39 -10.54 -7.50
N GLU A 197 -5.25 -11.10 -6.30
CA GLU A 197 -4.00 -11.67 -5.80
C GLU A 197 -3.45 -12.74 -6.75
N SER A 198 -4.28 -13.70 -7.17
CA SER A 198 -3.88 -14.72 -8.14
C SER A 198 -3.38 -14.10 -9.45
N ARG A 199 -4.08 -13.08 -9.99
CA ARG A 199 -3.65 -12.42 -11.23
C ARG A 199 -2.32 -11.71 -11.09
N ILE A 200 -2.12 -10.99 -9.98
CA ILE A 200 -0.86 -10.30 -9.68
C ILE A 200 0.25 -11.35 -9.57
N SER A 201 0.06 -12.41 -8.79
CA SER A 201 1.03 -13.49 -8.64
C SER A 201 1.41 -14.11 -9.99
N ASP A 202 0.42 -14.40 -10.84
CA ASP A 202 0.64 -15.00 -12.16
C ASP A 202 1.35 -14.05 -13.15
N GLN A 203 1.06 -12.75 -13.09
CA GLN A 203 1.78 -11.75 -13.88
C GLN A 203 3.23 -11.66 -13.44
N LEU A 204 3.47 -11.60 -12.13
CA LEU A 204 4.81 -11.44 -11.60
C LEU A 204 5.68 -12.69 -11.82
N LYS A 205 5.11 -13.91 -11.79
CA LYS A 205 5.85 -15.14 -12.09
C LYS A 205 6.42 -15.23 -13.52
N LYS A 206 5.94 -14.40 -14.45
CA LYS A 206 6.40 -14.43 -15.86
C LYS A 206 7.77 -13.78 -16.07
N TYR A 207 8.30 -13.05 -15.09
CA TYR A 207 9.54 -12.27 -15.21
C TYR A 207 10.68 -12.86 -14.35
#